data_AF-A0A8H4ADK5-F1
#
_entry.id   AF-A0A8H4ADK5-F1
#
_cell.length_a   1.000
_cell.length_b   1.000
_cell.length_c   1.000
_cell.angle_alpha   90.00
_cell.angle_beta   90.00
_cell.angle_gamma   90.00
#
_symmetry.space_group_name_H-M   'P 1'
#
loop_
_entity.id
_entity.type
_entity.pdbx_description
1 polymer ?
#
loop_
_entity_poly.entity_id
_entity_poly.type
_entity_poly.pdbx_seq_one_letter_code
_entity_poly.pdbx_strand_id
1 'polypeptide(L)'
;MILQYADDGALREYLEVNFTKLRWVNKLCIAKEIALGILFLNDNNIIHRDLHSKNILIHQGQPKITDFGLSQLNEMSTTSSSIVHGMPAYIEPKCFIDPKYKRDKRSDVYSFGVILWEISSGRPPFQTFQSRDALVIHIFQGNREEPIEKGGQALA
;
A
#
# COMPACT_ATOMS: atom_id res chain seq x y z
N MET A 1 11.33 10.54 -17.63
CA MET A 1 12.23 10.09 -16.54
C MET A 1 12.80 8.73 -16.95
N ILE A 2 14.10 8.49 -16.75
CA ILE A 2 14.72 7.18 -16.96
C ILE A 2 15.03 6.62 -15.57
N LEU A 3 14.55 5.41 -15.26
CA LEU A 3 14.69 4.75 -13.96
C LEU A 3 15.32 3.37 -14.11
N GLN A 4 15.82 2.81 -13.00
CA GLN A 4 16.21 1.41 -12.92
C GLN A 4 15.02 0.50 -13.27
N TYR A 5 15.25 -0.51 -14.13
CA TYR A 5 14.26 -1.53 -14.44
C TYR A 5 14.16 -2.56 -13.30
N ALA A 6 12.94 -2.88 -12.89
CA ALA A 6 12.63 -3.92 -11.91
C ALA A 6 11.99 -5.11 -12.65
N ASP A 7 12.63 -6.27 -12.57
CA ASP A 7 12.40 -7.44 -13.42
C ASP A 7 11.25 -8.35 -12.95
N ASP A 8 10.83 -8.23 -11.70
CA ASP A 8 9.76 -9.06 -11.11
C ASP A 8 8.39 -8.35 -11.06
N GLY A 9 8.27 -7.18 -11.71
CA GLY A 9 7.02 -6.42 -11.78
C GLY A 9 6.64 -5.74 -10.46
N ALA A 10 5.37 -5.37 -10.32
CA ALA A 10 4.85 -4.79 -9.07
C ALA A 10 4.50 -5.87 -8.04
N LEU A 11 4.48 -5.50 -6.76
CA LEU A 11 4.30 -6.41 -5.64
C LEU A 11 2.96 -7.15 -5.74
N ARG A 12 1.89 -6.50 -6.24
CA ARG A 12 0.60 -7.17 -6.44
C ARG A 12 0.73 -8.36 -7.38
N GLU A 13 1.25 -8.12 -8.58
CA GLU A 13 1.42 -9.13 -9.61
C GLU A 13 2.43 -10.20 -9.15
N TYR A 14 3.48 -9.78 -8.44
CA TYR A 14 4.46 -10.69 -7.85
C TYR A 14 3.81 -11.65 -6.83
N LEU A 15 2.92 -11.15 -5.96
CA LEU A 15 2.18 -11.96 -5.01
C LEU A 15 1.22 -12.90 -5.75
N GLU A 16 0.46 -12.43 -6.72
CA GLU A 16 -0.46 -13.27 -7.51
C GLU A 16 0.24 -14.50 -8.11
N VAL A 17 1.47 -14.33 -8.62
CA VAL A 17 2.25 -15.42 -9.25
C VAL A 17 2.98 -16.30 -8.23
N ASN A 18 3.48 -15.73 -7.13
CA ASN A 18 4.44 -16.41 -6.24
C ASN A 18 3.90 -16.72 -4.84
N PHE A 19 2.68 -16.30 -4.49
CA PHE A 19 2.19 -16.38 -3.10
C PHE A 19 2.27 -17.77 -2.48
N THR A 20 1.95 -18.82 -3.23
CA THR A 20 2.01 -20.22 -2.76
C THR A 20 3.43 -20.74 -2.58
N LYS A 21 4.41 -20.14 -3.26
CA LYS A 21 5.85 -20.48 -3.17
C LYS A 21 6.55 -19.69 -2.05
N LEU A 22 6.04 -18.51 -1.70
CA LEU A 22 6.62 -17.64 -0.67
C LEU A 22 6.37 -18.20 0.73
N ARG A 23 7.47 -18.56 1.41
CA ARG A 23 7.41 -18.90 2.84
C ARG A 23 7.18 -17.63 3.67
N TRP A 24 6.72 -17.80 4.90
CA TRP A 24 6.53 -16.68 5.83
C TRP A 24 7.79 -15.84 6.02
N VAL A 25 8.97 -16.46 6.04
CA VAL A 25 10.25 -15.73 6.12
C VAL A 25 10.42 -14.80 4.92
N ASN A 26 10.10 -15.24 3.70
CA ASN A 26 10.18 -14.38 2.51
C ASN A 26 9.20 -13.20 2.60
N LYS A 27 7.96 -13.46 3.04
CA LYS A 27 6.93 -12.43 3.23
C LYS A 27 7.36 -11.38 4.25
N LEU A 28 7.92 -11.81 5.38
CA LEU A 28 8.46 -10.94 6.42
C LEU A 28 9.67 -10.14 5.94
N CYS A 29 10.56 -10.73 5.13
CA CYS A 29 11.66 -10.00 4.51
C CYS A 29 11.15 -8.89 3.58
N ILE A 30 10.20 -9.19 2.69
CA ILE A 30 9.57 -8.19 1.82
C ILE A 30 8.95 -7.06 2.65
N ALA A 31 8.15 -7.39 3.65
CA ALA A 31 7.53 -6.42 4.55
C ALA A 31 8.56 -5.54 5.26
N LYS A 32 9.65 -6.13 5.77
CA LYS A 32 10.74 -5.41 6.44
C LYS A 32 11.43 -4.43 5.50
N GLU A 33 11.79 -4.84 4.29
CA GLU A 33 12.48 -3.97 3.32
C GLU A 33 11.57 -2.80 2.89
N ILE A 34 10.26 -3.03 2.71
CA ILE A 34 9.29 -1.96 2.48
C ILE A 34 9.26 -1.00 3.67
N ALA A 35 9.21 -1.51 4.91
CA ALA A 35 9.22 -0.68 6.11
C ALA A 35 10.49 0.18 6.22
N LEU A 36 11.65 -0.37 5.87
CA LEU A 36 12.92 0.37 5.81
C LEU A 36 12.88 1.48 4.75
N GLY A 37 12.30 1.21 3.58
CA GLY A 37 12.07 2.22 2.56
C GLY A 37 11.17 3.36 3.05
N ILE A 38 10.07 3.04 3.74
CA ILE A 38 9.16 4.04 4.32
C ILE A 38 9.87 4.84 5.41
N LEU A 39 10.64 4.18 6.27
CA LEU A 39 11.44 4.83 7.31
C LEU A 39 12.42 5.83 6.68
N PHE A 40 13.11 5.44 5.61
CA PHE A 40 13.99 6.33 4.87
C PHE A 40 13.26 7.56 4.32
N LEU A 41 12.08 7.39 3.71
CA LEU A 41 11.27 8.53 3.23
C LEU A 41 10.87 9.45 4.38
N ASN A 42 10.40 8.86 5.48
CA ASN A 42 9.99 9.59 6.67
C ASN A 42 11.14 10.39 7.28
N ASP A 43 12.33 9.80 7.41
CA ASP A 43 13.53 10.47 7.94
C ASP A 43 13.96 11.65 7.04
N ASN A 44 13.70 11.55 5.74
CA ASN A 44 13.95 12.61 4.76
C ASN A 44 12.77 13.58 4.56
N ASN A 45 11.76 13.54 5.44
CA ASN A 45 10.57 14.39 5.36
C ASN A 45 9.77 14.26 4.04
N ILE A 46 9.84 13.11 3.37
CA ILE A 46 9.08 12.80 2.17
C ILE A 46 7.84 11.99 2.58
N ILE A 47 6.66 12.47 2.18
CA ILE A 47 5.38 11.77 2.30
C ILE A 47 5.02 11.24 0.92
N HIS A 48 4.83 9.93 0.77
CA HIS A 48 4.57 9.31 -0.53
C HIS A 48 3.18 9.64 -1.07
N ARG A 49 2.15 9.59 -0.21
CA ARG A 49 0.73 9.88 -0.50
C ARG A 49 0.04 8.95 -1.51
N ASP A 50 0.70 7.95 -2.05
CA ASP A 50 0.07 6.94 -2.93
C ASP A 50 0.75 5.58 -2.80
N LEU A 51 1.11 5.25 -1.56
CA LEU A 51 1.75 3.98 -1.26
C LEU A 51 0.71 2.85 -1.38
N HIS A 52 0.94 1.92 -2.29
CA HIS A 52 0.14 0.70 -2.46
C HIS A 52 0.97 -0.37 -3.16
N SER A 53 0.52 -1.62 -3.18
CA SER A 53 1.31 -2.73 -3.77
C SER A 53 1.66 -2.56 -5.25
N LYS A 54 0.87 -1.82 -6.03
CA LYS A 54 1.25 -1.50 -7.42
C LYS A 54 2.39 -0.46 -7.56
N ASN A 55 2.68 0.28 -6.48
CA ASN A 55 3.77 1.27 -6.39
C ASN A 55 4.96 0.72 -5.58
N ILE A 56 5.01 -0.61 -5.42
CA ILE A 56 6.17 -1.32 -4.90
C ILE A 56 6.59 -2.27 -6.01
N LEU A 57 7.76 -2.06 -6.59
CA LEU A 57 8.33 -2.95 -7.58
C LEU A 57 9.22 -3.99 -6.92
N ILE A 58 9.25 -5.20 -7.46
CA ILE A 58 10.18 -6.24 -7.04
C ILE A 58 11.31 -6.31 -8.07
N HIS A 59 12.53 -6.32 -7.56
CA HIS A 59 13.72 -6.54 -8.36
C HIS A 59 14.57 -7.61 -7.71
N GLN A 60 14.75 -8.75 -8.36
CA GLN A 60 15.50 -9.89 -7.81
C GLN A 60 15.00 -10.29 -6.41
N GLY A 61 13.68 -10.32 -6.22
CA GLY A 61 13.03 -10.59 -4.94
C GLY A 61 13.14 -9.50 -3.87
N GLN A 62 13.72 -8.32 -4.19
CA GLN A 62 13.83 -7.18 -3.27
C GLN A 62 12.79 -6.10 -3.61
N PRO A 63 11.98 -5.64 -2.65
CA PRO A 63 10.99 -4.59 -2.91
C PRO A 63 11.64 -3.20 -2.99
N LYS A 64 11.11 -2.37 -3.87
CA LYS A 64 11.53 -0.98 -4.11
C LYS A 64 10.28 -0.10 -4.23
N ILE A 65 10.22 0.95 -3.42
CA ILE A 65 9.13 1.95 -3.48
C ILE A 65 9.33 2.82 -4.72
N THR A 66 8.26 3.07 -5.48
CA THR A 66 8.28 3.84 -6.73
C THR A 66 7.09 4.80 -6.83
N ASP A 67 7.04 5.57 -7.91
CA ASP A 67 5.97 6.52 -8.24
C ASP A 67 5.76 7.63 -7.20
N PHE A 68 6.73 8.54 -7.17
CA PHE A 68 6.72 9.72 -6.32
C PHE A 68 5.90 10.89 -6.90
N GLY A 69 5.06 10.65 -7.92
CA GLY A 69 4.32 11.71 -8.62
C GLY A 69 3.34 12.50 -7.74
N LEU A 70 2.84 11.86 -6.67
CA LEU A 70 1.98 12.49 -5.66
C LEU A 70 2.71 12.82 -4.35
N SER A 71 4.02 12.57 -4.29
CA SER A 71 4.79 12.76 -3.07
C SER A 71 5.01 14.23 -2.74
N GLN A 72 5.21 14.49 -1.45
CA GLN A 72 5.30 15.85 -0.92
C GLN A 72 6.36 15.94 0.17
N LEU A 73 7.15 17.00 0.14
CA LEU A 73 8.03 17.36 1.25
C LEU A 73 7.19 17.97 2.37
N ASN A 74 7.42 17.52 3.60
CA ASN A 74 6.68 17.93 4.81
C ASN A 74 6.91 19.41 5.22
N GLU A 75 7.73 20.16 4.48
CA GLU A 75 8.01 21.57 4.74
C GLU A 75 6.83 22.44 4.30
N MET A 76 6.01 22.89 5.27
CA MET A 76 5.15 24.08 5.24
C MET A 76 4.44 24.41 3.91
N SER A 77 4.12 23.39 3.12
CA SER A 77 3.53 23.56 1.81
C SER A 77 2.10 24.06 2.01
N THR A 78 1.93 25.37 1.84
CA THR A 78 0.66 26.08 1.78
C THR A 78 -0.27 25.55 0.69
N THR A 79 0.27 24.72 -0.22
CA THR A 79 -0.41 24.04 -1.34
C THR A 79 -0.81 22.59 -1.07
N SER A 80 -0.69 22.07 0.16
CA SER A 80 -1.24 20.76 0.54
C SER A 80 -2.75 20.73 0.29
N SER A 81 -3.13 20.17 -0.86
CA SER A 81 -4.50 19.92 -1.27
C SER A 81 -5.06 18.74 -0.48
N SER A 82 -6.24 18.93 0.11
CA SER A 82 -7.01 17.88 0.76
C SER A 82 -7.76 16.98 -0.23
N ILE A 83 -7.60 17.23 -1.54
CA ILE A 83 -8.18 16.37 -2.57
C ILE A 83 -7.58 14.96 -2.43
N VAL A 84 -8.50 13.99 -2.34
CA VAL A 84 -8.17 12.59 -2.12
C VAL A 84 -7.79 11.91 -3.43
N HIS A 85 -6.49 11.83 -3.68
CA HIS A 85 -5.90 11.07 -4.79
C HIS A 85 -5.40 9.69 -4.34
N GLY A 86 -5.26 8.77 -5.30
CA GLY A 86 -4.73 7.43 -5.08
C GLY A 86 -5.79 6.33 -5.07
N MET A 87 -5.38 5.14 -4.61
CA MET A 87 -6.22 3.93 -4.55
C MET A 87 -6.98 3.83 -3.21
N PRO A 88 -8.33 3.91 -3.17
CA PRO A 88 -9.09 4.08 -1.92
C PRO A 88 -8.82 3.04 -0.84
N ALA A 89 -8.56 1.78 -1.23
CA ALA A 89 -8.24 0.70 -0.31
C ALA A 89 -7.04 1.00 0.61
N TYR A 90 -6.10 1.83 0.16
CA TYR A 90 -4.86 2.18 0.87
C TYR A 90 -4.91 3.55 1.53
N ILE A 91 -5.98 4.32 1.31
CA ILE A 91 -6.09 5.70 1.79
C ILE A 91 -6.58 5.68 3.23
N GLU A 92 -5.89 6.47 4.08
CA GLU A 92 -6.29 6.65 5.47
C GLU A 92 -7.75 7.15 5.56
N PRO A 93 -8.65 6.48 6.31
CA PRO A 93 -10.08 6.77 6.35
C PRO A 93 -10.42 8.22 6.69
N LYS A 94 -9.58 8.89 7.49
CA LYS A 94 -9.75 10.30 7.85
C LYS A 94 -9.82 11.22 6.63
N CYS A 95 -9.17 10.86 5.52
CA CYS A 95 -9.24 11.60 4.26
C CYS A 95 -10.66 11.66 3.68
N PHE A 96 -11.50 10.66 3.98
CA PHE A 96 -12.89 10.62 3.54
C PHE A 96 -13.86 11.27 4.56
N ILE A 97 -13.39 11.52 5.78
CA ILE A 97 -14.21 12.02 6.90
C ILE A 97 -14.08 13.53 7.03
N ASP A 98 -12.85 14.06 6.98
CA ASP A 98 -12.57 15.48 7.14
C ASP A 98 -11.99 16.05 5.84
N PRO A 99 -12.75 16.88 5.09
CA PRO A 99 -12.28 17.53 3.87
C PRO A 99 -11.11 18.49 4.07
N LYS A 100 -10.74 18.83 5.31
CA LYS A 100 -9.57 19.64 5.65
C LYS A 100 -8.38 18.80 6.11
N TYR A 101 -8.55 17.49 6.26
CA TYR A 101 -7.48 16.60 6.68
C TYR A 101 -6.35 16.60 5.66
N LYS A 102 -5.14 16.81 6.16
CA LYS A 102 -3.91 16.79 5.35
C LYS A 102 -3.15 15.53 5.67
N ARG A 103 -2.91 14.73 4.64
CA ARG A 103 -2.10 13.51 4.75
C ARG A 103 -0.69 13.88 5.20
N ASP A 104 -0.17 13.09 6.13
CA ASP A 104 1.20 13.20 6.62
C ASP A 104 1.88 11.82 6.60
N LYS A 105 3.06 11.72 7.21
CA LYS A 105 3.83 10.47 7.31
C LYS A 105 3.02 9.30 7.90
N ARG A 106 2.04 9.57 8.77
CA ARG A 106 1.17 8.55 9.38
C ARG A 106 0.18 7.97 8.37
N SER A 107 -0.19 8.73 7.35
CA SER A 107 -1.03 8.23 6.26
C SER A 107 -0.30 7.16 5.45
N ASP A 108 1.02 7.26 5.24
CA ASP A 108 1.79 6.20 4.58
C ASP A 108 1.95 4.96 5.48
N VAL A 109 2.01 5.13 6.80
CA VAL A 109 1.98 4.02 7.77
C VAL A 109 0.64 3.27 7.70
N TYR A 110 -0.48 3.98 7.53
CA TYR A 110 -1.78 3.33 7.30
C TYR A 110 -1.76 2.50 6.01
N SER A 111 -1.29 3.09 4.91
CA SER A 111 -1.17 2.38 3.63
C SER A 111 -0.29 1.14 3.73
N PHE A 112 0.80 1.22 4.50
CA PHE A 112 1.66 0.08 4.80
C PHE A 112 0.93 -1.03 5.56
N GLY A 113 0.04 -0.70 6.50
CA GLY A 113 -0.82 -1.69 7.17
C GLY A 113 -1.68 -2.49 6.20
N VAL A 114 -2.23 -1.84 5.17
CA VAL A 114 -2.99 -2.51 4.11
C VAL A 114 -2.09 -3.37 3.23
N ILE A 115 -0.87 -2.92 2.93
CA ILE A 115 0.14 -3.72 2.21
C ILE A 115 0.54 -4.96 3.01
N LEU A 116 0.70 -4.84 4.33
CA LEU A 116 0.97 -6.00 5.20
C LEU A 116 -0.17 -7.02 5.15
N TRP A 117 -1.42 -6.54 5.15
CA TRP A 117 -2.57 -7.42 4.97
C TRP A 117 -2.50 -8.14 3.62
N GLU A 118 -2.23 -7.45 2.52
CA GLU A 118 -2.10 -8.05 1.18
C GLU A 118 -0.92 -9.03 1.06
N ILE A 119 0.23 -8.74 1.65
CA ILE A 119 1.37 -9.67 1.73
C ILE A 119 0.98 -10.94 2.52
N SER A 120 0.17 -10.78 3.58
CA SER A 120 -0.25 -11.90 4.43
C SER A 120 -1.33 -12.77 3.75
N SER A 121 -2.25 -12.14 3.03
CA SER A 121 -3.44 -12.73 2.43
C SER A 121 -3.21 -13.26 1.01
N GLY A 122 -2.32 -12.61 0.26
CA GLY A 122 -2.11 -12.85 -1.17
C GLY A 122 -3.25 -12.36 -2.03
N ARG A 123 -4.14 -11.53 -1.46
CA ARG A 123 -5.34 -11.03 -2.13
C ARG A 123 -5.30 -9.51 -2.22
N PRO A 124 -5.73 -8.91 -3.34
CA PRO A 124 -5.98 -7.48 -3.41
C PRO A 124 -6.97 -7.04 -2.32
N PRO A 125 -6.74 -5.92 -1.62
CA PRO A 125 -7.68 -5.41 -0.64
C PRO A 125 -8.96 -4.92 -1.30
N PHE A 126 -10.06 -5.23 -0.65
CA PHE A 126 -11.45 -5.02 -1.01
C PHE A 126 -11.78 -5.54 -2.42
N GLN A 127 -11.22 -6.70 -2.80
CA GLN A 127 -11.36 -7.28 -4.15
C GLN A 127 -12.81 -7.44 -4.63
N THR A 128 -13.78 -7.59 -3.72
CA THR A 128 -15.20 -7.73 -4.04
C THR A 128 -15.86 -6.42 -4.46
N PHE A 129 -15.25 -5.27 -4.18
CA PHE A 129 -15.78 -3.96 -4.53
C PHE A 129 -15.41 -3.59 -5.97
N GLN A 130 -16.42 -3.46 -6.83
CA GLN A 130 -16.24 -3.04 -8.23
C GLN A 130 -16.34 -1.51 -8.39
N SER A 131 -17.05 -0.84 -7.48
CA SER A 131 -17.24 0.62 -7.51
C SER A 131 -16.31 1.31 -6.51
N ARG A 132 -15.58 2.31 -6.99
CA ARG A 132 -14.74 3.19 -6.18
C ARG A 132 -15.56 3.86 -5.07
N ASP A 133 -16.73 4.38 -5.40
CA ASP A 133 -17.58 5.12 -4.47
C ASP A 133 -18.18 4.21 -3.40
N ALA A 134 -18.62 3.01 -3.79
CA ALA A 134 -19.11 2.00 -2.85
C ALA A 134 -18.03 1.60 -1.84
N LEU A 135 -16.78 1.43 -2.30
CA LEU A 135 -15.65 1.15 -1.43
C LEU A 135 -15.35 2.31 -0.47
N VAL A 136 -15.35 3.54 -0.97
CA VAL A 136 -15.13 4.73 -0.14
C VAL A 136 -16.19 4.83 0.96
N ILE A 137 -17.48 4.64 0.63
CA ILE A 137 -18.58 4.63 1.61
C ILE A 137 -18.36 3.52 2.66
N HIS A 138 -17.97 2.32 2.22
CA HIS A 138 -17.73 1.20 3.11
C HIS A 138 -16.58 1.47 4.10
N ILE A 139 -15.46 2.03 3.63
CA ILE A 139 -14.31 2.41 4.48
C ILE A 139 -14.68 3.56 5.41
N PHE A 140 -15.44 4.55 4.93
CA PHE A 140 -15.94 5.68 5.70
C PHE A 140 -16.81 5.22 6.88
N GLN A 141 -17.60 4.16 6.70
CA GLN A 141 -18.39 3.52 7.76
C GLN A 141 -17.55 2.76 8.80
N GLY A 142 -16.23 2.71 8.63
CA GLY A 142 -15.31 2.07 9.58
C GLY A 142 -15.00 0.61 9.27
N ASN A 143 -15.63 0.02 8.24
CA ASN A 143 -15.39 -1.37 7.87
C ASN A 143 -13.97 -1.57 7.32
N ARG A 144 -13.38 -2.73 7.59
CA ARG A 144 -12.02 -3.11 7.19
C ARG A 144 -12.03 -4.50 6.57
N GLU A 145 -10.89 -4.89 6.04
CA GLU A 145 -10.70 -6.25 5.57
C GLU A 145 -10.87 -7.26 6.70
N GLU A 146 -11.52 -8.37 6.37
CA GLU A 146 -11.67 -9.48 7.29
C GLU A 146 -10.35 -10.26 7.36
N PRO A 147 -9.93 -10.70 8.57
CA PRO A 147 -8.79 -11.60 8.70
C PRO A 147 -9.04 -12.89 7.90
N ILE A 148 -8.04 -13.32 7.13
CA ILE A 148 -8.12 -14.61 6.43
C ILE A 148 -7.69 -15.70 7.40
N GLU A 149 -8.65 -16.49 7.87
CA GLU A 149 -8.34 -17.69 8.65
C GLU A 149 -7.57 -18.70 7.79
N LYS A 150 -6.56 -19.36 8.38
CA LYS A 150 -5.93 -20.53 7.74
C LYS A 150 -6.92 -21.70 7.80
N GLY A 151 -7.76 -21.84 6.78
CA GLY A 151 -8.65 -22.99 6.67
C GLY A 151 -9.29 -23.15 5.30
N GLY A 152 -8.79 -24.08 4.50
CA GLY A 152 -9.53 -24.68 3.38
C GLY A 152 -8.97 -24.46 1.98
N GLN A 153 -7.80 -25.04 1.67
CA GLN A 153 -7.53 -25.80 0.43
C GLN A 153 -6.07 -26.28 0.45
N ALA A 154 -5.80 -27.22 1.35
CA ALA A 154 -4.96 -28.36 1.01
C ALA A 154 -5.92 -29.54 0.85
N LEU A 155 -6.64 -29.59 -0.28
CA LEU A 155 -7.40 -30.76 -0.69
C LEU A 155 -7.37 -30.87 -2.21
N ALA A 156 -6.94 -32.06 -2.65
CA ALA A 156 -6.68 -32.56 -4.01
C ALA A 156 -5.31 -32.21 -4.61
#